data_AF-A0A8C7DSS3-F1
#
_entry.id   AF-A0A8C7DSS3-F1
#
_cell.length_a   1.000
_cell.length_b   1.000
_cell.length_c   1.000
_cell.angle_alpha   90.00
_cell.angle_beta   90.00
_cell.angle_gamma   90.00
#
_symmetry.space_group_name_H-M   'P 1'
#
loop_
_entity.id
_entity.type
_entity.pdbx_description
1 polymer ?
#
loop_
_entity_poly.entity_id
_entity_poly.type
_entity_poly.pdbx_seq_one_letter_code
_entity_poly.pdbx_strand_id
1 'polypeptide(L)' 'MESQNSKCTICLAMIQDPTYLNPCNHQFCFKCIQKWSRKKVICPLCKQRLL' A
#
# COMPACT_ATOMS: atom_id res chain seq x y z
N MET A 1 -7.73 7.55 -22.50
CA MET A 1 -8.03 7.93 -21.11
C MET A 1 -7.46 6.83 -20.23
N GLU A 2 -6.21 6.97 -19.81
CA GLU A 2 -5.59 5.96 -18.94
C GLU A 2 -6.29 6.03 -17.59
N SER A 3 -7.20 5.09 -17.37
CA SER A 3 -7.79 4.78 -16.07
C SER A 3 -6.66 4.81 -15.05
N GLN A 4 -6.78 5.61 -14.00
CA GLN A 4 -5.84 5.70 -12.87
C GLN A 4 -5.66 4.31 -12.27
N ASN A 5 -4.77 3.53 -12.87
CA ASN A 5 -4.61 2.13 -12.58
C ASN A 5 -3.83 2.06 -11.28
N SER A 6 -4.46 1.61 -10.20
CA SER A 6 -3.86 1.59 -8.87
C SER A 6 -2.56 0.78 -8.90
N LYS A 7 -1.41 1.49 -9.01
CA LYS A 7 -0.06 0.93 -8.98
C LYS A 7 0.41 0.89 -7.53
N CYS A 8 0.99 -0.23 -7.12
CA CYS A 8 1.53 -0.37 -5.77
C CYS A 8 2.87 0.37 -5.70
N THR A 9 3.02 1.36 -4.82
CA THR A 9 4.29 2.10 -4.71
C THR A 9 5.43 1.28 -4.08
N ILE A 10 5.13 0.10 -3.52
CA ILE A 10 6.15 -0.79 -2.94
C ILE A 10 6.83 -1.63 -4.02
N CYS A 11 6.06 -2.24 -4.94
CA CYS A 11 6.60 -3.08 -6.02
C CYS A 11 6.59 -2.43 -7.40
N LEU A 12 6.03 -1.22 -7.51
CA LEU A 12 5.88 -0.44 -8.76
C LEU A 12 5.07 -1.14 -9.87
N ALA A 13 4.37 -2.22 -9.54
CA ALA A 13 3.49 -2.98 -10.44
C ALA A 13 2.01 -2.66 -10.16
N MET A 14 1.12 -3.15 -11.04
CA MET A 14 -0.33 -3.13 -10.79
C MET A 14 -0.63 -3.83 -9.45
N ILE A 15 -1.52 -3.25 -8.65
CA ILE A 15 -1.89 -3.82 -7.35
C ILE A 15 -2.51 -5.20 -7.57
N GLN A 16 -1.90 -6.22 -6.96
CA GLN A 16 -2.44 -7.57 -6.85
C GLN A 16 -2.87 -7.80 -5.41
N ASP A 17 -4.10 -8.28 -5.22
CA ASP A 17 -4.70 -8.47 -3.89
C ASP A 17 -4.74 -7.14 -3.10
N PRO A 18 -5.65 -6.21 -3.47
CA PRO A 18 -5.67 -4.88 -2.91
C PRO A 18 -6.05 -4.90 -1.44
N THR A 19 -5.25 -4.23 -0.62
CA THR A 19 -5.54 -4.01 0.79
C THR A 19 -5.39 -2.53 1.13
N TYR A 20 -6.25 -2.06 2.04
CA TYR A 20 -6.32 -0.67 2.46
C TYR A 20 -5.73 -0.52 3.85
N LEU A 21 -4.91 0.51 4.04
CA LEU A 21 -4.32 0.82 5.33
C LEU A 21 -5.20 1.78 6.13
N ASN A 22 -5.61 1.39 7.33
CA ASN A 22 -6.28 2.29 8.27
C ASN A 22 -5.23 3.10 9.07
N PRO A 23 -5.48 4.40 9.35
CA PRO A 23 -6.65 5.21 8.99
C PRO A 23 -6.51 5.97 7.65
N CYS A 24 -5.41 5.80 6.91
CA CYS A 24 -5.10 6.65 5.75
C CYS A 24 -5.75 6.22 4.42
N ASN A 25 -6.44 5.07 4.40
CA ASN A 25 -7.10 4.44 3.24
C ASN A 25 -6.24 4.27 1.98
N HIS A 26 -4.90 4.29 2.10
CA HIS A 26 -4.00 4.03 0.97
C HIS A 26 -3.97 2.54 0.60
N GLN A 27 -3.97 2.26 -0.70
CA GLN A 27 -4.06 0.92 -1.26
C GLN A 27 -2.68 0.38 -1.70
N PHE A 28 -2.40 -0.88 -1.36
CA PHE A 28 -1.18 -1.59 -1.76
C PHE A 28 -1.50 -3.07 -2.04
N CYS A 29 -0.54 -3.83 -2.58
CA CYS A 29 -0.66 -5.29 -2.59
C CYS A 29 -0.56 -5.83 -1.17
N PHE A 30 -1.42 -6.78 -0.80
CA PHE A 30 -1.40 -7.42 0.51
C PHE A 30 -0.01 -7.96 0.88
N LYS A 31 0.62 -8.72 -0.03
CA LYS A 31 1.97 -9.26 0.19
C LYS A 31 3.04 -8.17 0.36
N CYS A 32 2.88 -7.05 -0.33
CA CYS A 32 3.84 -5.95 -0.25
C CYS A 32 3.74 -5.24 1.10
N ILE A 33 2.52 -4.89 1.52
CA ILE A 33 2.33 -4.19 2.79
C ILE A 33 2.57 -5.09 4.00
N GLN A 34 2.27 -6.39 3.91
CA GLN A 34 2.59 -7.36 4.95
C GLN A 34 4.10 -7.49 5.18
N LYS A 35 4.92 -7.45 4.11
CA LYS A 35 6.38 -7.43 4.24
C LYS A 35 6.88 -6.12 4.85
N TRP A 36 6.25 -5.01 4.49
CA TRP A 36 6.59 -3.69 4.99
C TRP A 36 6.27 -3.52 6.48
N SER A 37 5.08 -3.94 6.92
CA SER A 37 4.62 -3.82 8.32
C SER A 37 5.50 -4.56 9.31
N ARG A 38 6.16 -5.66 8.88
CA ARG A 38 7.17 -6.38 9.66
C ARG A 38 8.42 -5.55 9.96
N LYS A 39 8.74 -4.55 9.13
CA LYS A 39 9.88 -3.65 9.31
C LYS A 39 9.48 -2.32 9.94
N LYS A 40 8.36 -1.74 9.49
CA LYS A 40 7.88 -0.42 9.91
C LYS A 40 6.37 -0.39 9.95
N VAL A 41 5.82 0.05 11.09
CA VAL A 41 4.37 0.21 11.31
C VAL A 41 3.90 1.59 10.84
N ILE A 42 4.30 1.99 9.63
CA ILE A 42 3.90 3.27 8.99
C ILE A 42 3.48 3.04 7.54
N CYS A 43 2.62 3.90 7.01
CA CYS A 43 2.21 3.90 5.61
C CYS A 43 3.38 4.30 4.69
N PRO A 44 3.68 3.52 3.63
CA PRO A 44 4.74 3.87 2.68
C PRO A 44 4.49 5.17 1.90
N LEU A 45 3.22 5.57 1.72
CA LEU A 45 2.82 6.75 0.96
C LEU A 45 2.86 8.03 1.80
N CYS A 46 2.08 8.07 2.89
CA CYS A 46 1.93 9.28 3.71
C CYS A 46 2.68 9.24 5.04
N LYS A 47 3.38 8.14 5.35
CA LYS A 47 4.12 7.94 6.62
C LYS A 47 3.23 7.96 7.89
N GLN A 48 1.90 7.90 7.75
CA GLN A 48 0.96 7.74 8.86
C GLN A 48 1.21 6.42 9.60
N ARG A 49 1.14 6.38 10.93
CA ARG A 49 1.21 5.13 11.70
C ARG A 49 0.04 4.21 11.33
N LEU A 50 0.33 2.92 11.15
CA LEU A 50 -0.70 1.89 10.96
C LEU A 50 -1.28 1.55 12.33
N LEU A 51 -2.60 1.58 12.45
CA LEU A 51 -3.34 1.20 13.65
C LEU A 51 -3.85 -0.23 13.54
#